data_AF-A0A813P791-F1
#
_entry.id   AF-A0A813P791-F1
#
_cell.length_a   1.000
_cell.length_b   1.000
_cell.length_c   1.000
_cell.angle_alpha   90.00
_cell.angle_beta   90.00
_cell.angle_gamma   90.00
#
_symmetry.space_group_name_H-M   'P 1'
#
loop_
_entity.id
_entity.type
_entity.pdbx_description
1 polymer ?
#
loop_
_entity_poly.entity_id
_entity_poly.type
_entity_poly.pdbx_seq_one_letter_code
_entity_poly.pdbx_strand_id
1 'polypeptide(L)'
;MLQTDLHNDYPAGKKFIWWGFTSCTTTIDVLQPEKFLGMTGPRTLFIIECFNGKDISKHSCFTSENEILLVAGTEFEVIACLDNGGDYHTIQLKEIPSISPRPPPPPLPIPKPPSLPPPTPPSTPRSGDTQKLIDLILKFKPRTDVYLFGRTLVEKDMDIIVQYAITERQCTGLYLKETNLTSKCLTVLAKALYNSTTLNGLYLSNNHISDEGIKSLATALCMNNNRTLQCLTLGRNSISNEGAQYLAEMLKRNRTLKELWLSDNSIGDQGVQALTEALIRNNQTLETLSIGWGKSICDSSVDALVDMLMKNRSLKKT
;
A
#
# COMPACT_ATOMS: atom_id res chain seq x y z
N MET A 1 -10.02 -19.23 -11.18
CA MET A 1 -8.69 -19.56 -11.73
C MET A 1 -8.80 -19.50 -13.24
N LEU A 2 -7.89 -18.80 -13.92
CA LEU A 2 -7.84 -18.82 -15.38
C LEU A 2 -7.41 -20.22 -15.82
N GLN A 3 -8.36 -20.99 -16.33
CA GLN A 3 -8.12 -22.24 -17.06
C GLN A 3 -7.36 -21.86 -18.33
N THR A 4 -6.06 -22.12 -18.34
CA THR A 4 -5.15 -21.68 -19.39
C THR A 4 -4.32 -22.88 -19.83
N ASP A 5 -4.29 -23.12 -21.14
CA ASP A 5 -3.36 -24.07 -21.74
C ASP A 5 -2.01 -23.39 -21.86
N LEU A 6 -1.03 -23.89 -21.11
CA LEU A 6 0.34 -23.38 -21.11
C LEU A 6 1.30 -24.38 -21.77
N HIS A 7 0.79 -25.43 -22.42
CA HIS A 7 1.62 -26.48 -23.01
C HIS A 7 2.68 -25.92 -23.98
N ASN A 8 2.26 -25.00 -24.86
CA ASN A 8 3.14 -24.39 -25.86
C ASN A 8 4.16 -23.40 -25.26
N ASP A 9 3.88 -22.86 -24.07
CA ASP A 9 4.77 -21.91 -23.40
C ASP A 9 5.94 -22.60 -22.70
N TYR A 10 5.86 -23.90 -22.46
CA TYR A 10 6.84 -24.68 -21.70
C TYR A 10 7.25 -25.97 -22.44
N PRO A 11 7.95 -25.89 -23.58
CA PRO A 11 8.50 -27.09 -24.23
C PRO A 11 9.57 -27.76 -23.38
N ALA A 12 9.72 -29.08 -23.51
CA ALA A 12 10.75 -29.86 -22.83
C ALA A 12 12.16 -29.31 -23.12
N GLY A 13 13.02 -29.28 -22.11
CA GLY A 13 14.37 -28.69 -22.14
C GLY A 13 14.41 -27.17 -21.99
N LYS A 14 13.25 -26.47 -21.93
CA LYS A 14 13.22 -25.03 -21.67
C LYS A 14 13.70 -24.74 -20.24
N LYS A 15 14.68 -23.84 -20.13
CA LYS A 15 15.12 -23.26 -18.86
C LYS A 15 14.51 -21.89 -18.70
N PHE A 16 13.99 -21.60 -17.51
CA PHE A 16 13.38 -20.32 -17.22
C PHE A 16 13.46 -19.99 -15.74
N ILE A 17 13.26 -18.72 -15.43
CA ILE A 17 13.22 -18.22 -14.06
C ILE A 17 11.76 -18.08 -13.65
N TRP A 18 11.41 -18.67 -12.50
CA TRP A 18 10.10 -18.55 -11.88
C TRP A 18 10.03 -17.26 -11.07
N TRP A 19 9.28 -16.27 -11.56
CA TRP A 19 9.23 -14.92 -10.96
C TRP A 19 8.05 -14.70 -9.99
N GLY A 20 7.21 -15.71 -9.77
CA GLY A 20 6.06 -15.61 -8.88
C GLY A 20 6.30 -16.25 -7.52
N PHE A 21 5.70 -15.69 -6.47
CA PHE A 21 5.47 -16.44 -5.23
C PHE A 21 4.31 -17.40 -5.47
N THR A 22 4.56 -18.70 -5.32
CA THR A 22 3.55 -19.72 -5.55
C THR A 22 3.56 -20.67 -4.36
N SER A 23 2.41 -20.75 -3.67
CA SER A 23 2.20 -21.83 -2.71
C SER A 23 1.87 -23.11 -3.49
N CYS A 24 2.59 -24.17 -3.16
CA CYS A 24 2.43 -25.51 -3.72
C CYS A 24 2.14 -26.49 -2.58
N THR A 25 1.34 -27.52 -2.86
CA THR A 25 1.11 -28.60 -1.90
C THR A 25 1.93 -29.82 -2.30
N THR A 26 2.52 -30.50 -1.33
CA THR A 26 3.16 -31.81 -1.53
C THR A 26 2.17 -32.97 -1.53
N THR A 27 0.91 -32.70 -1.20
CA THR A 27 -0.14 -33.72 -1.05
C THR A 27 -1.04 -33.72 -2.28
N ILE A 28 -0.92 -34.75 -3.11
CA ILE A 28 -1.71 -34.88 -4.34
C ILE A 28 -3.21 -35.03 -4.05
N ASP A 29 -3.58 -35.57 -2.88
CA ASP A 29 -4.98 -35.76 -2.48
C ASP A 29 -5.75 -34.45 -2.31
N VAL A 30 -5.05 -33.33 -2.12
CA VAL A 30 -5.64 -31.99 -2.08
C VAL A 30 -6.19 -31.59 -3.46
N LEU A 31 -5.58 -32.12 -4.53
CA LEU A 31 -5.95 -31.87 -5.92
C LEU A 31 -7.10 -32.78 -6.39
N GLN A 32 -8.11 -33.02 -5.54
CA GLN A 32 -9.31 -33.75 -5.99
C GLN A 32 -9.87 -33.09 -7.26
N PRO A 33 -10.17 -33.86 -8.32
CA PRO A 33 -10.41 -33.33 -9.67
C PRO A 33 -11.45 -32.21 -9.75
N GLU A 34 -12.51 -32.26 -8.95
CA GLU A 34 -13.58 -31.25 -9.00
C GLU A 34 -13.22 -29.92 -8.34
N LYS A 35 -12.45 -29.92 -7.25
CA LYS A 35 -12.27 -28.73 -6.39
C LYS A 35 -11.20 -27.77 -6.91
N PHE A 36 -10.14 -28.28 -7.54
CA PHE A 36 -8.99 -27.49 -7.99
C PHE A 36 -8.74 -27.54 -9.50
N LEU A 37 -8.99 -28.68 -10.14
CA LEU A 37 -8.75 -28.86 -11.58
C LEU A 37 -10.00 -28.46 -12.40
N GLY A 38 -11.21 -28.79 -11.90
CA GLY A 38 -12.45 -28.66 -12.67
C GLY A 38 -12.55 -29.73 -13.77
N MET A 39 -13.77 -29.99 -14.28
CA MET A 39 -14.01 -31.13 -15.19
C MET A 39 -13.89 -30.80 -16.69
N THR A 40 -14.00 -29.53 -17.08
CA THR A 40 -14.04 -29.10 -18.49
C THR A 40 -13.15 -27.89 -18.77
N GLY A 41 -12.63 -27.78 -20.01
CA GLY A 41 -11.78 -26.67 -20.47
C GLY A 41 -10.26 -26.91 -20.29
N PRO A 42 -9.41 -26.04 -20.86
CA PRO A 42 -7.96 -26.17 -20.85
C PRO A 42 -7.35 -26.04 -19.45
N ARG A 43 -6.56 -27.05 -19.05
CA ARG A 43 -5.95 -27.16 -17.73
C ARG A 43 -4.49 -27.56 -17.84
N THR A 44 -3.67 -26.93 -17.01
CA THR A 44 -2.26 -27.27 -16.87
C THR A 44 -1.93 -27.51 -15.40
N LEU A 45 -1.44 -28.70 -15.06
CA LEU A 45 -0.88 -29.02 -13.74
C LEU A 45 0.64 -28.94 -13.80
N PHE A 46 1.25 -28.19 -12.88
CA PHE A 46 2.70 -28.21 -12.69
C PHE A 46 3.06 -29.21 -11.60
N ILE A 47 3.96 -30.15 -11.91
CA ILE A 47 4.61 -31.03 -10.93
C ILE A 47 6.05 -30.57 -10.82
N ILE A 48 6.48 -30.23 -9.60
CA ILE A 48 7.72 -29.48 -9.39
C ILE A 48 8.63 -30.26 -8.45
N GLU A 49 9.81 -30.67 -8.95
CA GLU A 49 10.92 -31.16 -8.14
C GLU A 49 11.78 -29.95 -7.73
N CYS A 50 11.64 -29.50 -6.47
CA CYS A 50 12.42 -28.38 -5.94
C CYS A 50 13.19 -28.77 -4.67
N PHE A 51 14.34 -28.15 -4.44
CA PHE A 51 15.17 -28.35 -3.25
C PHE A 51 15.31 -27.10 -2.37
N ASN A 52 14.98 -25.90 -2.88
CA ASN A 52 15.00 -24.65 -2.09
C ASN A 52 13.62 -24.17 -1.62
N GLY A 53 12.56 -24.95 -1.84
CA GLY A 53 11.22 -24.63 -1.36
C GLY A 53 11.20 -24.35 0.15
N LYS A 54 10.46 -23.32 0.58
CA LYS A 54 10.32 -22.98 2.00
C LYS A 54 9.03 -23.58 2.55
N ASP A 55 9.17 -24.42 3.57
CA ASP A 55 8.03 -24.96 4.31
C ASP A 55 7.28 -23.82 5.03
N ILE A 56 6.03 -23.62 4.66
CA ILE A 56 5.12 -22.64 5.27
C ILE A 56 3.89 -23.31 5.89
N SER A 57 3.91 -24.63 6.09
CA SER A 57 2.79 -25.41 6.65
C SER A 57 2.26 -24.84 7.97
N LYS A 58 3.14 -24.33 8.84
CA LYS A 58 2.79 -23.69 10.12
C LYS A 58 2.00 -22.38 9.98
N HIS A 59 2.00 -21.80 8.78
CA HIS A 59 1.34 -20.55 8.44
C HIS A 59 0.17 -20.76 7.47
N SER A 60 -0.07 -22.00 7.01
CA SER A 60 -1.21 -22.30 6.15
C SER A 60 -2.53 -22.18 6.92
N CYS A 61 -3.54 -21.64 6.24
CA CYS A 61 -4.94 -21.67 6.72
C CYS A 61 -5.50 -23.11 6.77
N PHE A 62 -4.85 -24.07 6.09
CA PHE A 62 -5.25 -25.46 6.02
C PHE A 62 -4.12 -26.35 6.55
N THR A 63 -4.20 -26.72 7.83
CA THR A 63 -3.14 -27.49 8.52
C THR A 63 -2.88 -28.89 7.96
N SER A 64 -3.77 -29.41 7.12
CA SER A 64 -3.60 -30.67 6.40
C SER A 64 -2.86 -30.54 5.06
N GLU A 65 -2.68 -29.32 4.56
CA GLU A 65 -1.99 -29.04 3.31
C GLU A 65 -0.54 -28.71 3.64
N ASN A 66 0.36 -29.64 3.31
CA ASN A 66 1.81 -29.46 3.50
C ASN A 66 2.33 -28.45 2.47
N GLU A 67 2.03 -27.17 2.73
CA GLU A 67 2.33 -26.05 1.84
C GLU A 67 3.81 -25.69 1.82
N ILE A 68 4.33 -25.55 0.61
CA ILE A 68 5.68 -25.12 0.30
C ILE A 68 5.59 -23.86 -0.57
N LEU A 69 6.32 -22.83 -0.18
CA LEU A 69 6.50 -21.62 -0.95
C LEU A 69 7.68 -21.78 -1.92
N LEU A 70 7.40 -21.65 -3.21
CA LEU A 70 8.42 -21.44 -4.24
C LEU A 70 8.87 -19.99 -4.22
N VAL A 71 10.18 -19.78 -4.13
CA VAL A 71 10.79 -18.46 -4.05
C VAL A 71 10.92 -17.87 -5.45
N ALA A 72 10.61 -16.59 -5.61
CA ALA A 72 10.84 -15.90 -6.87
C ALA A 72 12.34 -15.88 -7.22
N GLY A 73 12.66 -15.97 -8.50
CA GLY A 73 14.04 -16.08 -8.97
C GLY A 73 14.61 -17.50 -8.97
N THR A 74 13.78 -18.51 -8.72
CA THR A 74 14.20 -19.93 -8.81
C THR A 74 14.29 -20.35 -10.27
N GLU A 75 15.40 -20.97 -10.66
CA GLU A 75 15.59 -21.50 -12.01
C GLU A 75 15.03 -22.91 -12.12
N PHE A 76 14.20 -23.13 -13.16
CA PHE A 76 13.64 -24.43 -13.47
C PHE A 76 13.97 -24.85 -14.90
N GLU A 77 14.11 -26.15 -15.09
CA GLU A 77 14.12 -26.82 -16.38
C GLU A 77 12.83 -27.63 -16.54
N VAL A 78 12.19 -27.50 -17.70
CA VAL A 78 11.04 -28.34 -18.08
C VAL A 78 11.57 -29.72 -18.45
N ILE A 79 11.24 -30.72 -17.65
CA ILE A 79 11.69 -32.11 -17.87
C ILE A 79 10.79 -32.81 -18.88
N ALA A 80 9.48 -32.65 -18.75
CA ALA A 80 8.52 -33.31 -19.62
C ALA A 80 7.19 -32.55 -19.66
N CYS A 81 6.49 -32.68 -20.79
CA CYS A 81 5.11 -32.27 -20.96
C CYS A 81 4.29 -33.49 -21.34
N LEU A 82 3.31 -33.84 -20.51
CA LEU A 82 2.46 -35.01 -20.67
C LEU A 82 1.04 -34.56 -21.01
N ASP A 83 0.47 -35.16 -22.05
CA ASP A 83 -0.96 -35.06 -22.35
C ASP A 83 -1.69 -36.18 -21.62
N ASN A 84 -2.58 -35.81 -20.71
CA ASN A 84 -3.33 -36.74 -19.89
C ASN A 84 -4.75 -36.97 -20.43
N GLY A 85 -5.08 -36.41 -21.60
CA GLY A 85 -6.39 -36.47 -22.22
C GLY A 85 -7.39 -35.45 -21.68
N GLY A 86 -8.31 -35.01 -22.53
CA GLY A 86 -9.42 -34.11 -22.17
C GLY A 86 -8.94 -32.72 -21.72
N ASP A 87 -8.35 -31.94 -22.62
CA ASP A 87 -7.85 -30.57 -22.39
C ASP A 87 -6.94 -30.41 -21.16
N TYR A 88 -6.33 -31.49 -20.67
CA TYR A 88 -5.56 -31.53 -19.43
C TYR A 88 -4.11 -31.97 -19.68
N HIS A 89 -3.19 -31.05 -19.39
CA HIS A 89 -1.76 -31.26 -19.57
C HIS A 89 -1.03 -31.22 -18.22
N THR A 90 0.04 -32.00 -18.09
CA THR A 90 0.98 -31.91 -16.98
C THR A 90 2.34 -31.45 -17.47
N ILE A 91 2.91 -30.46 -16.78
CA ILE A 91 4.27 -29.97 -17.02
C ILE A 91 5.12 -30.33 -15.80
N GLN A 92 6.17 -31.10 -16.03
CA GLN A 92 7.14 -31.46 -15.01
C GLN A 92 8.31 -30.48 -15.02
N LEU A 93 8.56 -29.87 -13.87
CA LEU A 93 9.64 -28.92 -13.65
C LEU A 93 10.65 -29.49 -12.68
N LYS A 94 11.93 -29.21 -12.92
CA LYS A 94 13.01 -29.51 -11.99
C LYS A 94 13.82 -28.26 -11.70
N GLU A 95 13.99 -27.95 -10.43
CA GLU A 95 14.85 -26.86 -9.98
C GLU A 95 16.31 -27.19 -10.34
N ILE A 96 17.02 -26.20 -10.89
CA ILE A 96 18.43 -26.31 -11.23
C ILE A 96 19.27 -25.33 -10.39
N PRO A 97 20.49 -25.69 -9.95
CA PRO A 97 21.37 -24.76 -9.23
C PRO A 97 21.72 -23.55 -10.11
N SER A 98 21.47 -22.34 -9.61
CA SER A 98 21.76 -21.10 -10.34
C SER A 98 23.28 -20.84 -10.36
N ILE A 99 23.89 -20.83 -11.56
CA ILE A 99 25.34 -20.65 -11.78
C ILE A 99 25.66 -19.21 -12.26
N SER A 100 24.67 -18.35 -12.47
CA SER A 100 24.83 -17.06 -13.17
C SER A 100 24.45 -15.85 -12.30
N PRO A 101 25.12 -14.67 -12.46
CA PRO A 101 24.61 -13.43 -11.90
C PRO A 101 23.22 -13.12 -12.49
N ARG A 102 22.23 -12.96 -11.61
CA ARG A 102 20.81 -12.85 -11.95
C ARG A 102 20.52 -11.67 -12.88
N PRO A 103 20.00 -11.89 -14.09
CA PRO A 103 19.43 -10.81 -14.89
C PRO A 103 18.15 -10.28 -14.23
N PRO A 104 17.86 -8.98 -14.34
CA PRO A 104 16.63 -8.41 -13.80
C PRO A 104 15.40 -9.05 -14.46
N PRO A 105 14.26 -9.15 -13.76
CA PRO A 105 13.03 -9.70 -14.32
C PRO A 105 12.64 -8.93 -15.60
N PRO A 106 12.10 -9.62 -16.62
CA PRO A 106 11.61 -8.94 -17.81
C PRO A 106 10.51 -7.95 -17.42
N PRO A 107 10.53 -6.71 -17.96
CA PRO A 107 9.53 -5.71 -17.64
C PRO A 107 8.14 -6.21 -18.04
N LEU A 108 7.20 -6.19 -17.08
CA LEU A 108 5.81 -6.51 -17.36
C LEU A 108 5.27 -5.53 -18.43
N PRO A 109 4.51 -6.00 -19.43
CA PRO A 109 3.88 -5.13 -20.40
C PRO A 109 2.98 -4.13 -19.67
N ILE A 110 3.30 -2.84 -19.78
CA ILE A 110 2.56 -1.75 -19.13
C ILE A 110 1.16 -1.70 -19.77
N PRO A 111 0.08 -1.95 -19.01
CA PRO A 111 -1.27 -1.76 -19.54
C PRO A 111 -1.44 -0.27 -19.82
N LYS A 112 -1.81 0.06 -21.06
CA LYS A 112 -2.13 1.44 -21.45
C LYS A 112 -3.21 1.96 -20.49
N PRO A 113 -2.98 3.09 -19.78
CA PRO A 113 -3.95 3.59 -18.82
C PRO A 113 -5.29 3.85 -19.54
N PRO A 114 -6.43 3.47 -18.96
CA PRO A 114 -7.73 3.80 -19.53
C PRO A 114 -7.83 5.32 -19.68
N SER A 115 -8.22 5.77 -20.88
CA SER A 115 -8.44 7.18 -21.16
C SER A 115 -9.46 7.75 -20.18
N LEU A 116 -9.02 8.65 -19.31
CA LEU A 116 -9.88 9.37 -18.38
C LEU A 116 -10.90 10.20 -19.17
N PRO A 117 -12.20 10.19 -18.81
CA PRO A 117 -13.16 11.12 -19.39
C PRO A 117 -12.75 12.56 -19.06
N PRO A 118 -13.05 13.53 -19.94
CA PRO A 118 -12.68 14.92 -19.73
C PRO A 118 -13.33 15.46 -18.43
N PRO A 119 -12.61 16.30 -17.67
CA PRO A 119 -13.12 16.87 -16.44
C PRO A 119 -14.35 17.73 -16.73
N THR A 120 -15.45 17.45 -16.04
CA THR A 120 -16.62 18.33 -16.01
C THR A 120 -16.23 19.71 -15.48
N PRO A 121 -16.69 20.81 -16.11
CA PRO A 121 -16.31 22.15 -15.70
C PRO A 121 -16.73 22.44 -14.24
N PRO A 122 -15.91 23.17 -13.47
CA PRO A 122 -16.21 23.48 -12.08
C PRO A 122 -17.47 24.35 -11.99
N SER A 123 -18.50 23.82 -11.34
CA SER A 123 -19.66 24.61 -10.92
C SER A 123 -19.21 25.67 -9.93
N THR A 124 -19.46 26.94 -10.23
CA THR A 124 -19.21 28.06 -9.32
C THR A 124 -19.97 27.87 -8.00
N PRO A 125 -19.34 28.05 -6.82
CA PRO A 125 -20.03 27.90 -5.55
C PRO A 125 -21.10 28.98 -5.40
N ARG A 126 -22.36 28.58 -5.13
CA ARG A 126 -23.41 29.54 -4.74
C ARG A 126 -23.11 30.01 -3.32
N SER A 127 -23.33 31.30 -3.05
CA SER A 127 -23.07 31.94 -1.75
C SER A 127 -23.71 31.25 -0.53
N GLY A 128 -24.68 30.35 -0.75
CA GLY A 128 -25.31 29.55 0.31
C GLY A 128 -24.51 28.34 0.79
N ASP A 129 -23.43 27.92 0.12
CA ASP A 129 -22.69 26.70 0.52
C ASP A 129 -21.65 26.96 1.61
N THR A 130 -21.05 28.15 1.62
CA THR A 130 -20.13 28.64 2.65
C THR A 130 -20.81 28.74 4.03
N GLN A 131 -21.98 29.39 4.11
CA GLN A 131 -22.67 29.55 5.40
C GLN A 131 -23.14 28.21 5.97
N LYS A 132 -23.60 27.29 5.12
CA LYS A 132 -23.96 25.92 5.55
C LYS A 132 -22.77 25.18 6.15
N LEU A 133 -21.56 25.37 5.62
CA LEU A 133 -20.35 24.77 6.18
C LEU A 133 -20.04 25.34 7.56
N ILE A 134 -20.14 26.67 7.72
CA ILE A 134 -19.96 27.33 9.03
C ILE A 134 -20.98 26.80 10.03
N ASP A 135 -22.27 26.85 9.69
CA ASP A 135 -23.36 26.39 10.55
C ASP A 135 -23.20 24.92 10.95
N LEU A 136 -22.67 24.09 10.04
CA LEU A 136 -22.33 22.71 10.33
C LEU A 136 -21.19 22.58 11.34
N ILE A 137 -20.08 23.30 11.15
CA ILE A 137 -18.93 23.28 12.07
C ILE A 137 -19.37 23.77 13.46
N LEU A 138 -20.23 24.79 13.51
CA LEU A 138 -20.72 25.35 14.76
C LEU A 138 -21.64 24.39 15.53
N LYS A 139 -22.21 23.35 14.91
CA LYS A 139 -22.95 22.29 15.63
C LYS A 139 -22.04 21.41 16.50
N PHE A 140 -20.75 21.31 16.17
CA PHE A 140 -19.80 20.57 16.98
C PHE A 140 -19.42 21.36 18.23
N LYS A 141 -19.24 20.66 19.34
CA LYS A 141 -18.76 21.27 20.58
C LYS A 141 -17.30 21.68 20.44
N PRO A 142 -16.82 22.68 21.18
CA PRO A 142 -15.39 22.94 21.28
C PRO A 142 -14.63 21.72 21.80
N ARG A 143 -13.40 21.51 21.32
CA ARG A 143 -12.50 20.42 21.72
C ARG A 143 -13.05 19.02 21.51
N THR A 144 -13.83 18.84 20.46
CA THR A 144 -14.28 17.53 19.99
C THR A 144 -13.86 17.28 18.55
N ASP A 145 -14.13 16.07 18.09
CA ASP A 145 -13.93 15.67 16.71
C ASP A 145 -14.94 16.37 15.78
N VAL A 146 -14.46 16.76 14.60
CA VAL A 146 -15.23 17.43 13.55
C VAL A 146 -15.22 16.54 12.30
N TYR A 147 -16.42 16.17 11.85
CA TYR A 147 -16.62 15.25 10.73
C TYR A 147 -17.15 15.99 9.51
N LEU A 148 -16.35 16.01 8.43
CA LEU A 148 -16.66 16.71 7.18
C LEU A 148 -16.51 15.80 5.95
N PHE A 149 -16.51 14.48 6.15
CA PHE A 149 -16.29 13.49 5.09
C PHE A 149 -17.34 13.54 3.96
N GLY A 150 -16.94 13.14 2.75
CA GLY A 150 -17.83 13.00 1.59
C GLY A 150 -18.32 14.30 0.96
N ARG A 151 -17.67 15.43 1.26
CA ARG A 151 -18.04 16.77 0.76
C ARG A 151 -17.01 17.29 -0.23
N THR A 152 -17.42 17.80 -1.38
CA THR A 152 -16.48 18.47 -2.29
C THR A 152 -16.06 19.82 -1.70
N LEU A 153 -14.86 19.88 -1.11
CA LEU A 153 -14.29 21.09 -0.55
C LEU A 153 -13.43 21.80 -1.60
N VAL A 154 -13.56 23.12 -1.67
CA VAL A 154 -12.68 23.99 -2.46
C VAL A 154 -11.69 24.73 -1.56
N GLU A 155 -10.69 25.40 -2.15
CA GLU A 155 -9.66 26.12 -1.38
C GLU A 155 -10.25 27.13 -0.37
N LYS A 156 -11.32 27.84 -0.74
CA LYS A 156 -12.00 28.79 0.16
C LYS A 156 -12.65 28.12 1.38
N ASP A 157 -13.10 26.88 1.23
CA ASP A 157 -13.68 26.13 2.35
C ASP A 157 -12.61 25.77 3.38
N MET A 158 -11.34 25.68 2.96
CA MET A 158 -10.26 25.39 3.88
C MET A 158 -9.99 26.53 4.85
N ASP A 159 -10.11 27.78 4.40
CA ASP A 159 -9.97 28.94 5.28
C ASP A 159 -11.06 28.92 6.37
N ILE A 160 -12.29 28.52 5.99
CA ILE A 160 -13.40 28.34 6.93
C ILE A 160 -13.11 27.22 7.92
N ILE A 161 -12.63 26.07 7.46
CA ILE A 161 -12.31 24.93 8.34
C ILE A 161 -11.18 25.30 9.30
N VAL A 162 -10.13 25.99 8.82
CA VAL A 162 -9.03 26.46 9.66
C VAL A 162 -9.52 27.46 10.72
N GLN A 163 -10.34 28.43 10.31
CA GLN A 163 -10.88 29.43 11.23
C GLN A 163 -11.80 28.79 12.27
N TYR A 164 -12.86 28.12 11.83
CA TYR A 164 -13.91 27.68 12.74
C TYR A 164 -13.59 26.34 13.41
N ALA A 165 -13.07 25.34 12.70
CA ALA A 165 -12.84 24.01 13.29
C ALA A 165 -11.53 23.96 14.10
N ILE A 166 -10.44 24.50 13.56
CA ILE A 166 -9.11 24.42 14.19
C ILE A 166 -8.91 25.57 15.19
N THR A 167 -9.19 26.81 14.80
CA THR A 167 -8.85 27.98 15.63
C THR A 167 -9.90 28.23 16.71
N GLU A 168 -11.18 28.34 16.34
CA GLU A 168 -12.26 28.65 17.29
C GLU A 168 -12.70 27.42 18.09
N ARG A 169 -13.03 26.31 17.40
CA ARG A 169 -13.48 25.08 18.06
C ARG A 169 -12.34 24.29 18.67
N GLN A 170 -11.08 24.53 18.30
CA GLN A 170 -9.93 23.77 18.82
C GLN A 170 -10.17 22.26 18.74
N CYS A 171 -10.64 21.77 17.58
CA CYS A 171 -11.02 20.37 17.44
C CYS A 171 -9.87 19.40 17.78
N THR A 172 -10.24 18.22 18.25
CA THR A 172 -9.31 17.14 18.61
C THR A 172 -9.04 16.18 17.45
N GLY A 173 -10.02 16.03 16.57
CA GLY A 173 -9.93 15.21 15.37
C GLY A 173 -10.58 15.94 14.21
N LEU A 174 -9.93 15.94 13.05
CA LEU A 174 -10.46 16.53 11.83
C LEU A 174 -10.58 15.47 10.74
N TYR A 175 -11.81 15.12 10.39
CA TYR A 175 -12.12 14.07 9.42
C TYR A 175 -12.54 14.66 8.08
N LEU A 176 -11.63 14.58 7.11
CA LEU A 176 -11.72 15.13 5.76
C LEU A 176 -11.53 14.02 4.72
N LYS A 177 -12.08 12.83 4.99
CA LYS A 177 -12.04 11.71 4.06
C LYS A 177 -12.98 11.99 2.87
N GLU A 178 -12.56 11.69 1.64
CA GLU A 178 -13.41 11.86 0.44
C GLU A 178 -13.89 13.31 0.27
N THR A 179 -12.98 14.27 0.40
CA THR A 179 -13.32 15.70 0.32
C THR A 179 -12.73 16.46 -0.86
N ASN A 180 -12.15 15.75 -1.83
CA ASN A 180 -11.52 16.34 -3.03
C ASN A 180 -10.37 17.30 -2.69
N LEU A 181 -9.68 17.10 -1.56
CA LEU A 181 -8.57 17.97 -1.16
C LEU A 181 -7.42 17.87 -2.14
N THR A 182 -6.89 19.04 -2.50
CA THR A 182 -5.70 19.19 -3.34
C THR A 182 -4.47 19.56 -2.47
N SER A 183 -3.28 19.57 -3.08
CA SER A 183 -2.04 20.00 -2.42
C SER A 183 -2.09 21.44 -1.87
N LYS A 184 -2.85 22.32 -2.53
CA LYS A 184 -3.04 23.71 -2.07
C LYS A 184 -3.86 23.77 -0.78
N CYS A 185 -4.95 23.01 -0.71
CA CYS A 185 -5.74 22.87 0.52
C CYS A 185 -4.87 22.38 1.69
N LEU A 186 -3.96 21.43 1.42
CA LEU A 186 -3.05 20.91 2.43
C LEU A 186 -2.00 21.92 2.90
N THR A 187 -1.60 22.85 2.02
CA THR A 187 -0.70 23.95 2.40
C THR A 187 -1.38 24.92 3.38
N VAL A 188 -2.68 25.19 3.20
CA VAL A 188 -3.47 26.00 4.14
C VAL A 188 -3.57 25.30 5.50
N LEU A 189 -3.90 23.99 5.50
CA LEU A 189 -3.93 23.18 6.72
C LEU A 189 -2.58 23.14 7.43
N ALA A 190 -1.49 22.94 6.69
CA ALA A 190 -0.14 22.87 7.25
C ALA A 190 0.22 24.14 8.05
N LYS A 191 -0.15 25.32 7.55
CA LYS A 191 0.03 26.58 8.29
C LYS A 191 -0.78 26.63 9.58
N ALA A 192 -2.02 26.12 9.56
CA ALA A 192 -2.87 26.07 10.74
C ALA A 192 -2.33 25.09 11.80
N LEU A 193 -1.79 23.95 11.38
CA LEU A 193 -1.23 22.94 12.26
C LEU A 193 -0.04 23.44 13.07
N TYR A 194 0.70 24.44 12.57
CA TYR A 194 1.83 25.05 13.29
C TYR A 194 1.42 25.64 14.65
N ASN A 195 0.21 26.21 14.74
CA ASN A 195 -0.32 26.83 15.97
C ASN A 195 -1.31 25.94 16.72
N SER A 196 -1.74 24.82 16.14
CA SER A 196 -2.71 23.94 16.78
C SER A 196 -2.08 23.16 17.93
N THR A 197 -2.66 23.29 19.11
CA THR A 197 -2.24 22.61 20.35
C THR A 197 -3.26 21.60 20.86
N THR A 198 -4.29 21.30 20.07
CA THR A 198 -5.38 20.39 20.48
C THR A 198 -5.65 19.26 19.49
N LEU A 199 -5.20 19.39 18.24
CA LEU A 199 -5.52 18.45 17.19
C LEU A 199 -4.65 17.18 17.32
N ASN A 200 -5.27 16.09 17.76
CA ASN A 200 -4.67 14.79 17.94
C ASN A 200 -4.78 13.89 16.70
N GLY A 201 -5.81 14.08 15.88
CA GLY A 201 -6.06 13.25 14.70
C GLY A 201 -6.37 14.06 13.45
N LEU A 202 -5.74 13.71 12.33
CA LEU A 202 -5.98 14.30 11.01
C LEU A 202 -6.23 13.20 9.98
N TYR A 203 -7.47 13.12 9.49
CA TYR A 203 -7.91 12.02 8.62
C TYR A 203 -8.18 12.53 7.21
N LEU A 204 -7.24 12.29 6.30
CA LEU A 204 -7.20 12.83 4.94
C LEU A 204 -7.24 11.73 3.86
N SER A 205 -7.72 10.54 4.21
CA SER A 205 -7.74 9.41 3.28
C SER A 205 -8.69 9.67 2.09
N ASN A 206 -8.41 9.07 0.93
CA ASN A 206 -9.23 9.15 -0.28
C ASN A 206 -9.43 10.61 -0.77
N ASN A 207 -8.33 11.31 -1.02
CA ASN A 207 -8.28 12.67 -1.59
C ASN A 207 -7.28 12.71 -2.76
N HIS A 208 -7.01 13.91 -3.30
CA HIS A 208 -6.05 14.13 -4.39
C HIS A 208 -4.78 14.83 -3.88
N ILE A 209 -4.28 14.40 -2.74
CA ILE A 209 -3.04 14.93 -2.17
C ILE A 209 -1.86 14.38 -2.95
N SER A 210 -1.03 15.28 -3.48
CA SER A 210 0.24 14.97 -4.14
C SER A 210 1.44 15.18 -3.20
N ASP A 211 2.62 14.81 -3.66
CA ASP A 211 3.89 14.95 -2.93
C ASP A 211 4.17 16.38 -2.45
N GLU A 212 3.82 17.40 -3.24
CA GLU A 212 3.94 18.81 -2.84
C GLU A 212 3.04 19.17 -1.64
N GLY A 213 1.83 18.60 -1.59
CA GLY A 213 0.98 18.75 -0.40
C GLY A 213 1.63 18.13 0.82
N ILE A 214 2.15 16.90 0.66
CA ILE A 214 2.84 16.17 1.73
C ILE A 214 4.08 16.92 2.21
N LYS A 215 4.86 17.53 1.32
CA LYS A 215 6.01 18.36 1.68
C LYS A 215 5.63 19.50 2.62
N SER A 216 4.56 20.24 2.31
CA SER A 216 4.04 21.30 3.16
C SER A 216 3.62 20.78 4.53
N LEU A 217 2.88 19.67 4.56
CA LEU A 217 2.41 19.04 5.80
C LEU A 217 3.59 18.52 6.66
N ALA A 218 4.51 17.79 6.05
CA ALA A 218 5.71 17.24 6.68
C ALA A 218 6.58 18.35 7.27
N THR A 219 6.76 19.45 6.52
CA THR A 219 7.52 20.62 6.99
C THR A 219 6.88 21.24 8.23
N ALA A 220 5.56 21.39 8.26
CA ALA A 220 4.86 21.91 9.45
C ALA A 220 5.02 20.99 10.67
N LEU A 221 4.92 19.67 10.47
CA LEU A 221 5.06 18.68 11.54
C LEU A 221 6.51 18.50 12.03
N CYS A 222 7.51 18.90 11.24
CA CYS A 222 8.91 18.98 11.66
C CYS A 222 9.19 20.08 12.69
N MET A 223 8.40 21.16 12.70
CA MET A 223 8.77 22.41 13.40
C MET A 223 8.53 22.38 14.93
N ASN A 224 8.39 21.22 15.57
CA ASN A 224 8.32 21.02 17.04
C ASN A 224 7.24 21.81 17.82
N ASN A 225 6.45 22.67 17.17
CA ASN A 225 5.38 23.42 17.81
C ASN A 225 4.06 22.64 17.87
N ASN A 226 3.78 21.83 16.85
CA ASN A 226 2.70 20.86 16.93
C ASN A 226 3.16 19.66 17.79
N ARG A 227 2.68 19.62 19.03
CA ARG A 227 2.99 18.52 19.97
C ARG A 227 1.81 17.61 20.27
N THR A 228 0.73 17.73 19.51
CA THR A 228 -0.52 17.02 19.81
C THR A 228 -0.91 16.01 18.76
N LEU A 229 -0.52 16.21 17.49
CA LEU A 229 -0.91 15.28 16.43
C LEU A 229 -0.27 13.91 16.65
N GLN A 230 -1.13 12.91 16.85
CA GLN A 230 -0.81 11.52 17.12
C GLN A 230 -1.23 10.60 15.98
N CYS A 231 -2.32 10.89 15.28
CA CYS A 231 -2.81 10.06 14.17
C CYS A 231 -2.89 10.87 12.86
N LEU A 232 -2.28 10.34 11.80
CA LEU A 232 -2.34 10.90 10.46
C LEU A 232 -2.71 9.81 9.46
N THR A 233 -3.87 9.94 8.80
CA THR A 233 -4.28 9.03 7.72
C THR A 233 -4.20 9.72 6.37
N LEU A 234 -3.44 9.13 5.47
CA LEU A 234 -3.16 9.61 4.12
C LEU A 234 -3.40 8.50 3.07
N GLY A 235 -4.14 7.45 3.42
CA GLY A 235 -4.38 6.34 2.50
C GLY A 235 -5.21 6.77 1.28
N ARG A 236 -5.07 6.07 0.13
CA ARG A 236 -5.77 6.40 -1.12
C ARG A 236 -5.53 7.85 -1.56
N ASN A 237 -4.28 8.26 -1.67
CA ASN A 237 -3.87 9.55 -2.24
C ASN A 237 -2.87 9.31 -3.37
N SER A 238 -2.28 10.39 -3.90
CA SER A 238 -1.30 10.33 -4.99
C SER A 238 0.13 10.52 -4.47
N ILE A 239 0.47 9.89 -3.34
CA ILE A 239 1.80 9.98 -2.73
C ILE A 239 2.76 9.00 -3.40
N SER A 240 3.89 9.49 -3.90
CA SER A 240 4.94 8.70 -4.53
C SER A 240 6.13 8.45 -3.59
N ASN A 241 7.23 7.91 -4.12
CA ASN A 241 8.51 7.83 -3.41
C ASN A 241 8.98 9.18 -2.89
N GLU A 242 8.74 10.28 -3.63
CA GLU A 242 9.15 11.62 -3.21
C GLU A 242 8.38 12.08 -1.97
N GLY A 243 7.05 11.90 -1.97
CA GLY A 243 6.22 12.19 -0.80
C GLY A 243 6.61 11.34 0.42
N ALA A 244 6.94 10.07 0.20
CA ALA A 244 7.43 9.19 1.26
C ALA A 244 8.77 9.66 1.86
N GLN A 245 9.68 10.23 1.04
CA GLN A 245 10.93 10.82 1.54
C GLN A 245 10.67 12.04 2.43
N TYR A 246 9.73 12.93 2.07
CA TYR A 246 9.35 14.05 2.93
C TYR A 246 8.77 13.56 4.28
N LEU A 247 7.96 12.51 4.26
CA LEU A 247 7.44 11.89 5.49
C LEU A 247 8.56 11.25 6.32
N ALA A 248 9.52 10.58 5.69
CA ALA A 248 10.67 10.01 6.38
C ALA A 248 11.49 11.08 7.11
N GLU A 249 11.81 12.20 6.44
CA GLU A 249 12.50 13.33 7.07
C GLU A 249 11.70 13.92 8.24
N MET A 250 10.38 13.96 8.12
CA MET A 250 9.51 14.36 9.23
C MET A 250 9.58 13.39 10.40
N LEU A 251 9.52 12.08 10.16
CA LEU A 251 9.63 11.06 11.22
C LEU A 251 10.98 11.12 11.94
N LYS A 252 12.07 11.52 11.27
CA LYS A 252 13.37 11.71 11.93
C LYS A 252 13.34 12.74 13.04
N ARG A 253 12.44 13.73 12.99
CA ARG A 253 12.34 14.85 13.94
C ARG A 253 11.11 14.78 14.84
N ASN A 254 9.97 14.40 14.28
CA ASN A 254 8.70 14.36 14.99
C ASN A 254 8.70 13.22 16.03
N ARG A 255 8.19 13.51 17.23
CA ARG A 255 8.12 12.57 18.36
C ARG A 255 6.70 12.45 18.94
N THR A 256 5.71 13.03 18.28
CA THR A 256 4.33 13.06 18.77
C THR A 256 3.45 12.12 17.97
N LEU A 257 3.75 11.93 16.69
CA LEU A 257 3.01 11.02 15.83
C LEU A 257 3.19 9.58 16.29
N LYS A 258 2.05 8.91 16.47
CA LYS A 258 1.90 7.51 16.90
C LYS A 258 1.41 6.62 15.77
N GLU A 259 0.59 7.15 14.87
CA GLU A 259 -0.01 6.39 13.78
C GLU A 259 0.13 7.14 12.46
N LEU A 260 0.65 6.43 11.45
CA LEU A 260 0.79 6.92 10.09
C LEU A 260 0.22 5.88 9.11
N TRP A 261 -0.84 6.25 8.41
CA TRP A 261 -1.52 5.37 7.46
C TRP A 261 -1.32 5.84 6.02
N LEU A 262 -0.64 5.05 5.20
CA LEU A 262 -0.25 5.35 3.82
C LEU A 262 -0.72 4.29 2.82
N SER A 263 -1.68 3.43 3.20
CA SER A 263 -2.21 2.39 2.31
C SER A 263 -2.75 2.95 0.99
N ASP A 264 -2.70 2.15 -0.08
CA ASP A 264 -3.22 2.54 -1.40
C ASP A 264 -2.64 3.86 -1.95
N ASN A 265 -1.34 4.09 -1.78
CA ASN A 265 -0.58 5.16 -2.45
C ASN A 265 0.40 4.56 -3.48
N SER A 266 1.05 5.42 -4.27
CA SER A 266 2.05 5.03 -5.28
C SER A 266 3.48 4.97 -4.72
N ILE A 267 3.63 4.51 -3.48
CA ILE A 267 4.93 4.36 -2.81
C ILE A 267 5.56 3.03 -3.25
N GLY A 268 6.72 3.10 -3.89
CA GLY A 268 7.55 1.95 -4.25
C GLY A 268 8.75 1.80 -3.32
N ASP A 269 9.72 0.99 -3.74
CA ASP A 269 10.80 0.53 -2.85
C ASP A 269 11.63 1.65 -2.22
N GLN A 270 11.98 2.67 -3.00
CA GLN A 270 12.78 3.78 -2.49
C GLN A 270 12.04 4.56 -1.38
N GLY A 271 10.72 4.70 -1.49
CA GLY A 271 9.91 5.34 -0.46
C GLY A 271 9.79 4.48 0.79
N VAL A 272 9.61 3.17 0.64
CA VAL A 272 9.60 2.22 1.76
C VAL A 272 10.94 2.19 2.49
N GLN A 273 12.05 2.17 1.74
CA GLN A 273 13.39 2.21 2.30
C GLN A 273 13.63 3.49 3.11
N ALA A 274 13.21 4.65 2.59
CA ALA A 274 13.34 5.91 3.31
C ALA A 274 12.56 5.91 4.64
N LEU A 275 11.31 5.43 4.62
CA LEU A 275 10.46 5.35 5.82
C LEU A 275 11.03 4.38 6.86
N THR A 276 11.45 3.18 6.43
CA THR A 276 12.02 2.15 7.31
C THR A 276 13.34 2.61 7.93
N GLU A 277 14.23 3.24 7.16
CA GLU A 277 15.49 3.78 7.68
C GLU A 277 15.26 4.85 8.77
N ALA A 278 14.31 5.76 8.54
CA ALA A 278 13.95 6.77 9.53
C ALA A 278 13.39 6.15 10.82
N LEU A 279 12.57 5.11 10.71
CA LEU A 279 11.99 4.40 11.85
C LEU A 279 13.03 3.57 12.61
N ILE A 280 13.98 2.94 11.93
CA ILE A 280 15.04 2.17 12.59
C ILE A 280 15.98 3.09 13.36
N ARG A 281 16.40 4.20 12.74
CA ARG A 281 17.50 5.03 13.26
C ARG A 281 17.06 6.15 14.17
N ASN A 282 15.87 6.70 13.97
CA ASN A 282 15.52 8.00 14.55
C ASN A 282 14.18 8.03 15.29
N ASN A 283 13.21 7.16 14.96
CA ASN A 283 11.87 7.28 15.51
C ASN A 283 11.45 6.02 16.29
N GLN A 284 11.29 6.19 17.61
CA GLN A 284 10.76 5.18 18.53
C GLN A 284 9.41 5.59 19.12
N THR A 285 8.72 6.55 18.49
CA THR A 285 7.43 7.04 18.98
C THR A 285 6.27 6.48 18.16
N LEU A 286 6.50 6.24 16.86
CA LEU A 286 5.50 5.66 15.97
C LEU A 286 5.21 4.21 16.39
N GLU A 287 3.92 3.92 16.57
CA GLU A 287 3.39 2.63 16.99
C GLU A 287 2.69 1.91 15.84
N THR A 288 2.11 2.63 14.89
CA THR A 288 1.42 2.06 13.75
C THR A 288 1.90 2.70 12.46
N LEU A 289 2.35 1.88 11.53
CA LEU A 289 2.68 2.27 10.17
C LEU A 289 1.93 1.35 9.20
N SER A 290 1.05 1.90 8.39
CA SER A 290 0.44 1.16 7.28
C SER A 290 1.05 1.64 5.97
N ILE A 291 1.70 0.74 5.23
CA ILE A 291 2.15 0.96 3.86
C ILE A 291 1.34 0.01 2.97
N GLY A 292 0.74 0.54 1.90
CA GLY A 292 -0.12 -0.25 1.02
C GLY A 292 0.69 -1.08 0.03
N TRP A 293 0.06 -2.12 -0.53
CA TRP A 293 0.62 -2.89 -1.64
C TRP A 293 0.58 -2.05 -2.92
N GLY A 294 1.53 -1.14 -3.08
CA GLY A 294 1.81 -0.50 -4.36
C GLY A 294 2.31 -1.56 -5.35
N LYS A 295 1.97 -1.41 -6.63
CA LYS A 295 2.41 -2.29 -7.74
C LYS A 295 3.94 -2.34 -7.96
N SER A 296 4.73 -1.80 -7.03
CA SER A 296 6.16 -1.51 -7.15
C SER A 296 6.94 -1.81 -5.85
N ILE A 297 6.39 -2.62 -4.94
CA ILE A 297 7.14 -3.13 -3.78
C ILE A 297 7.73 -4.49 -4.16
N CYS A 298 9.05 -4.61 -4.23
CA CYS A 298 9.77 -5.86 -4.47
C CYS A 298 10.37 -6.43 -3.17
N ASP A 299 10.99 -7.62 -3.27
CA ASP A 299 11.57 -8.36 -2.13
C ASP A 299 12.54 -7.53 -1.28
N SER A 300 13.29 -6.61 -1.89
CA SER A 300 14.21 -5.73 -1.14
C SER A 300 13.52 -4.82 -0.13
N SER A 301 12.29 -4.41 -0.40
CA SER A 301 11.48 -3.64 0.54
C SER A 301 10.89 -4.50 1.63
N VAL A 302 10.61 -5.77 1.36
CA VAL A 302 10.17 -6.73 2.38
C VAL A 302 11.29 -6.93 3.39
N ASP A 303 12.54 -7.10 2.93
CA ASP A 303 13.70 -7.19 3.82
C ASP A 303 13.86 -5.93 4.68
N ALA A 304 13.67 -4.73 4.09
CA ALA A 304 13.71 -3.47 4.83
C ALA A 304 12.60 -3.36 5.89
N LEU A 305 11.38 -3.82 5.57
CA LEU A 305 10.26 -3.87 6.50
C LEU A 305 10.49 -4.88 7.62
N VAL A 306 11.02 -6.07 7.29
CA VAL A 306 11.38 -7.09 8.28
C VAL A 306 12.48 -6.58 9.21
N ASP A 307 13.54 -5.99 8.66
CA ASP A 307 14.62 -5.39 9.46
C ASP A 307 14.09 -4.28 10.37
N MET A 308 13.17 -3.45 9.85
CA MET A 308 12.48 -2.44 10.65
C MET A 308 11.68 -3.06 11.80
N LEU A 309 10.86 -4.09 11.56
CA LEU A 309 10.05 -4.75 12.60
C LEU A 309 10.90 -5.50 13.63
N MET A 310 12.11 -5.90 13.27
CA MET A 310 13.07 -6.55 14.17
C MET A 310 13.81 -5.53 15.04
N LYS A 311 14.21 -4.38 14.48
CA LYS A 311 15.01 -3.37 15.17
C LYS A 311 14.16 -2.34 15.91
N ASN A 312 13.02 -1.94 15.37
CA ASN A 312 12.13 -0.97 15.98
C ASN A 312 11.28 -1.64 17.06
N ARG A 313 11.28 -1.07 18.27
CA ARG A 313 10.58 -1.63 19.44
C ARG A 313 9.23 -0.97 19.72
N SER A 314 8.91 0.16 19.08
CA SER A 314 7.66 0.90 19.31
C SER A 314 6.55 0.44 18.38
N LEU A 315 6.88 -0.01 17.16
CA LEU A 315 5.91 -0.48 16.19
C LEU A 315 5.20 -1.75 16.67
N LYS A 316 3.87 -1.72 16.62
CA LYS A 316 3.00 -2.86 16.89
C LYS A 316 3.10 -3.83 15.72
N LYS A 317 3.33 -5.10 16.06
CA LYS A 317 3.36 -6.23 15.11
C LYS A 317 1.93 -6.77 15.02
N THR A 318 1.10 -6.09 14.23
CA THR A 318 -0.32 -6.45 14.02
C THR A 318 -0.57 -6.78 12.57
#